data_AF-A0A960AKY3-F1
#
_entry.id   AF-A0A960AKY3-F1
#
_cell.length_a   1.000
_cell.length_b   1.000
_cell.length_c   1.000
_cell.angle_alpha   90.00
_cell.angle_beta   90.00
_cell.angle_gamma   90.00
#
_symmetry.space_group_name_H-M   'P 1'
#
loop_
_entity.id
_entity.type
_entity.pdbx_description
1 polymer ?
#
loop_
_entity_poly.entity_id
_entity_poly.type
_entity_poly.pdbx_seq_one_letter_code
_entity_poly.pdbx_strand_id
1 'polypeptide(L)' 'MRRHDAAVAAGEPGYLDPSSGLFVMTAAVHLKRGRCCNSGCRHCPYVGGT' A
#
# COMPACT_ATOMS: atom_id res chain seq x y z
N MET A 1 8.47 -0.87 -4.31
CA MET A 1 8.96 -1.82 -3.28
C MET A 1 9.62 -1.10 -2.10
N ARG A 2 10.85 -0.57 -2.18
CA ARG A 2 11.61 -0.12 -0.98
C ARG A 2 10.89 0.78 0.04
N ARG A 3 10.02 1.72 -0.40
CA ARG A 3 9.21 2.57 0.50
C ARG A 3 7.98 1.88 1.08
N HIS A 4 7.33 1.03 0.29
CA HIS A 4 6.25 0.17 0.78
C HIS A 4 6.78 -0.77 1.86
N ASP A 5 7.88 -1.46 1.57
CA ASP A 5 8.51 -2.40 2.49
C ASP A 5 8.97 -1.70 3.77
N ALA A 6 9.51 -0.48 3.66
CA ALA A 6 9.88 0.34 4.82
C ALA A 6 8.67 0.75 5.66
N ALA A 7 7.57 1.20 5.03
CA ALA A 7 6.35 1.55 5.75
C ALA A 7 5.73 0.32 6.44
N VAL A 8 5.73 -0.84 5.78
CA VAL A 8 5.28 -2.11 6.36
C VAL A 8 6.16 -2.50 7.56
N ALA A 9 7.49 -2.44 7.41
CA ALA A 9 8.42 -2.78 8.48
C ALA A 9 8.33 -1.81 9.68
N ALA A 10 8.06 -0.53 9.43
CA ALA A 10 7.84 0.48 10.45
C ALA A 10 6.44 0.39 11.11
N GLY A 11 5.53 -0.43 10.58
CA GLY A 11 4.14 -0.50 11.04
C GLY A 11 3.29 0.71 10.66
N GLU A 12 3.77 1.52 9.72
CA GLU A 12 3.10 2.73 9.26
C GLU A 12 1.89 2.39 8.36
N PRO A 13 0.83 3.21 8.38
CA PRO A 13 -0.37 2.96 7.60
C PRO A 13 -0.16 3.14 6.09
N GLY A 14 0.91 3.80 5.66
CA GLY A 14 1.18 4.12 4.26
C GLY A 14 2.45 4.92 4.08
N TYR A 15 2.70 5.34 2.84
CA TYR A 15 3.80 6.23 2.48
C TYR A 15 3.37 7.20 1.38
N LEU A 16 4.05 8.35 1.30
CA LEU A 16 3.92 9.28 0.17
C LEU A 16 4.73 8.74 -1.01
N ASP A 17 4.04 8.45 -2.11
CA ASP A 17 4.68 8.03 -3.35
C ASP A 17 5.21 9.26 -4.09
N PRO A 18 6.54 9.39 -4.27
CA PRO A 18 7.12 10.60 -4.88
C PRO A 18 6.84 10.71 -6.38
N SER A 19 6.46 9.61 -7.05
CA SER A 19 6.18 9.62 -8.49
C SER A 19 4.77 10.10 -8.79
N SER A 20 3.79 9.71 -7.98
CA SER A 20 2.39 10.12 -8.14
C SER A 20 1.99 11.28 -7.23
N GLY A 21 2.76 11.58 -6.18
CA GLY A 21 2.40 12.54 -5.13
C GLY A 21 1.27 12.05 -4.21
N LEU A 22 0.83 10.80 -4.37
CA LEU A 22 -0.32 10.26 -3.65
C LEU A 22 0.13 9.56 -2.36
N PHE A 23 -0.74 9.57 -1.37
CA PHE A 23 -0.60 8.72 -0.20
C PHE A 23 -1.04 7.29 -0.54
N VAL A 24 -0.10 6.35 -0.45
CA VAL A 24 -0.32 4.92 -0.75
C VAL A 24 -0.36 4.14 0.57
N MET A 25 -1.49 3.49 0.83
CA MET A 25 -1.66 2.65 2.01
C MET A 25 -0.81 1.36 1.93
N THR A 26 -0.37 0.86 3.08
CA THR A 26 0.33 -0.42 3.18
C THR A 26 -0.63 -1.60 3.05
N ALA A 27 -0.08 -2.78 2.74
CA ALA A 27 -0.86 -4.01 2.64
C ALA A 27 -1.56 -4.34 3.97
N ALA A 28 -0.93 -4.03 5.12
CA ALA A 28 -1.52 -4.22 6.44
C ALA A 28 -2.83 -3.43 6.63
N VAL A 29 -2.88 -2.17 6.17
CA VAL A 29 -4.10 -1.36 6.21
C VAL A 29 -5.19 -1.95 5.31
N HIS A 30 -4.81 -2.42 4.13
CA HIS A 30 -5.75 -3.09 3.25
C HIS A 30 -6.30 -4.37 3.88
N LEU A 31 -5.46 -5.22 4.48
CA LEU A 31 -5.87 -6.44 5.17
C LEU A 31 -6.86 -6.15 6.30
N LYS A 32 -6.57 -5.14 7.14
CA LYS A 32 -7.51 -4.68 8.19
C LYS A 32 -8.84 -4.19 7.63
N ARG A 33 -8.83 -3.56 6.44
CA ARG A 33 -10.02 -3.04 5.77
C ARG A 33 -10.84 -4.12 5.05
N GLY A 34 -10.24 -5.28 4.77
CA GLY A 34 -10.91 -6.44 4.19
C GLY A 34 -11.23 -6.35 2.69
N ARG A 35 -10.80 -5.29 1.98
CA ARG A 35 -11.11 -5.10 0.55
C ARG A 35 -10.13 -4.19 -0.18
N CYS A 36 -10.10 -4.28 -1.52
CA CYS A 36 -9.38 -3.36 -2.42
C CYS A 36 -9.92 -1.92 -2.35
N CYS A 37 -9.07 -0.90 -2.47
CA CYS A 37 -9.46 0.52 -2.47
C CYS A 37 -9.82 1.05 -3.86
N ASN A 38 -9.52 0.28 -4.90
CA ASN A 38 -9.71 0.62 -6.29
C ASN A 38 -8.95 1.88 -6.75
N SER A 39 -7.89 2.26 -6.02
CA SER A 39 -7.03 3.41 -6.34
C SER A 39 -5.82 3.03 -7.21
N GLY A 40 -5.77 1.80 -7.73
CA GLY A 40 -4.67 1.35 -8.60
C GLY A 40 -3.33 1.15 -7.88
N CYS A 41 -3.32 0.82 -6.59
CA CYS A 41 -2.09 0.59 -5.83
C CYS A 41 -1.34 -0.64 -6.37
N ARG A 42 -0.07 -0.48 -6.72
CA ARG A 42 0.77 -1.52 -7.37
C ARG A 42 1.02 -2.77 -6.52
N HIS A 43 0.82 -2.69 -5.21
CA HIS A 43 1.09 -3.78 -4.26
C HIS A 43 -0.13 -4.07 -3.39
N CYS A 44 -1.33 -3.84 -3.93
CA CYS A 44 -2.55 -4.12 -3.20
C CYS A 44 -2.71 -5.65 -3.04
N PRO A 45 -2.90 -6.17 -1.82
CA PRO A 45 -3.03 -7.61 -1.61
C PRO A 45 -4.30 -8.23 -2.20
N TYR A 46 -5.25 -7.41 -2.68
CA TYR A 46 -6.56 -7.87 -3.18
C TYR A 46 -6.72 -7.85 -4.69
N VAL A 47 -5.87 -7.11 -5.39
CA VAL A 47 -5.87 -7.07 -6.86
C VAL A 47 -4.61 -7.82 -7.21
N GLY A 48 -4.75 -9.10 -7.56
CA GLY A 48 -3.65 -10.06 -7.64
C GLY A 48 -2.39 -9.48 -8.28
N GLY A 49 -1.46 -9.04 -7.43
CA GLY A 49 -0.10 -8.73 -7.82
C GLY A 49 0.67 -10.04 -7.81
N THR A 50 0.53 -10.82 -8.87
CA THR A 50 1.62 -11.71 -9.33
C THR A 50 2.81 -10.86 -9.73
#